data_AF-A0A2V6UST4-F1
#
_entry.id   AF-A0A2V6UST4-F1
#
_cell.length_a   1.000
_cell.length_b   1.000
_cell.length_c   1.000
_cell.angle_alpha   90.00
_cell.angle_beta   90.00
_cell.angle_gamma   90.00
#
_symmetry.space_group_name_H-M   'P 1'
#
loop_
_entity.id
_entity.type
_entity.pdbx_description
1 polymer ?
#
loop_
_entity_poly.entity_id
_entity_poly.type
_entity_poly.pdbx_seq_one_letter_code
_entity_poly.pdbx_strand_id
1 'polypeptide(L)'
;MNTQQLQAARYTDKTPAHYEEDHFISLELGGHPPDPKNLWPEMWGTPNQPLSSHGPFPASIIGAKSKDKVENALKASVCARTLTLHEAQQTIATDWFKYYRDHILK
;
A
#
# COMPACT_ATOMS: atom_id res chain seq x y z
N MET A 1 -5.53 1.84 -13.26
CA MET A 1 -4.15 1.32 -13.30
C MET A 1 -3.58 1.46 -14.70
N ASN A 2 -2.39 2.04 -14.82
CA ASN A 2 -1.64 2.11 -16.06
C ASN A 2 -1.01 0.74 -16.37
N THR A 3 -1.57 0.04 -17.36
CA THR A 3 -1.11 -1.30 -17.76
C THR A 3 0.31 -1.33 -18.33
N GLN A 4 0.87 -0.18 -18.71
CA GLN A 4 2.26 -0.07 -19.17
C GLN A 4 3.26 -0.34 -18.04
N GLN A 5 2.96 0.07 -16.79
CA GLN A 5 3.85 -0.19 -15.65
C GLN A 5 4.05 -1.69 -15.41
N LEU A 6 2.98 -2.49 -15.60
CA LEU A 6 3.07 -3.94 -15.46
C LEU A 6 3.99 -4.57 -16.49
N GLN A 7 4.35 -3.93 -17.61
CA GLN A 7 5.31 -4.50 -18.57
C GLN A 7 6.74 -4.54 -18.05
N ALA A 8 7.08 -3.78 -16.99
CA ALA A 8 8.40 -3.82 -16.39
C ALA A 8 8.79 -5.23 -15.92
N ALA A 9 10.06 -5.58 -16.09
CA ALA A 9 10.57 -6.94 -15.79
C ALA A 9 10.37 -7.38 -14.33
N ARG A 10 10.21 -6.43 -13.40
CA ARG A 10 9.97 -6.70 -11.97
C ARG A 10 8.59 -7.28 -11.67
N TYR A 11 7.61 -7.11 -12.56
CA TYR A 11 6.27 -7.68 -12.39
C TYR A 11 6.19 -9.00 -13.18
N THR A 12 6.08 -10.13 -12.50
CA THR A 12 5.89 -11.43 -13.17
C THR A 12 4.43 -11.64 -13.58
N ASP A 13 3.50 -11.21 -12.71
CA ASP A 13 2.08 -11.14 -13.03
C ASP A 13 1.77 -9.86 -13.80
N LYS A 14 1.03 -10.02 -14.91
CA LYS A 14 0.66 -8.93 -15.83
C LYS A 14 -0.84 -8.66 -15.84
N THR A 15 -1.60 -9.31 -14.95
CA THR A 15 -3.07 -9.25 -14.93
C THR A 15 -3.53 -7.98 -14.21
N PRO A 16 -4.12 -7.00 -14.91
CA PRO A 16 -4.45 -5.72 -14.28
C PRO A 16 -5.43 -5.82 -13.11
N ALA A 17 -6.33 -6.81 -13.14
CA ALA A 17 -7.30 -7.03 -12.07
C ALA A 17 -6.66 -7.43 -10.73
N HIS A 18 -5.40 -7.88 -10.73
CA HIS A 18 -4.67 -8.25 -9.51
C HIS A 18 -4.01 -7.07 -8.80
N TYR A 19 -4.13 -5.88 -9.38
CA TYR A 19 -3.47 -4.67 -8.91
C TYR A 19 -4.44 -3.50 -8.80
N GLU A 20 -4.04 -2.51 -8.02
CA GLU A 20 -4.56 -1.15 -8.11
C GLU A 20 -3.43 -0.15 -8.38
N GLU A 21 -3.79 1.01 -8.93
CA GLU A 21 -2.86 2.14 -8.96
C GLU A 21 -2.93 2.79 -7.59
N ASP A 22 -1.81 2.81 -6.88
CA ASP A 22 -1.78 3.29 -5.51
C ASP A 22 -0.69 4.33 -5.27
N HIS A 23 -0.82 5.06 -4.18
CA HIS A 23 0.13 6.05 -3.71
C HIS A 23 1.11 5.44 -2.71
N PHE A 24 2.42 5.52 -2.97
CA PHE A 24 3.45 4.99 -2.06
C PHE A 24 3.39 5.64 -0.68
N ILE A 25 3.25 6.98 -0.66
CA ILE A 25 2.78 7.75 0.49
C ILE A 25 1.35 8.17 0.18
N SER A 26 0.40 7.78 1.03
CA SER A 26 -1.02 8.10 0.83
C SER A 26 -1.26 9.61 0.80
N LEU A 27 -2.32 10.03 0.09
CA LEU A 27 -2.71 11.45 0.02
C LEU A 27 -3.06 12.01 1.41
N GLU A 28 -3.63 11.18 2.28
CA GLU A 28 -3.95 11.51 3.67
C GLU A 28 -2.71 11.75 4.53
N LEU A 29 -1.54 11.25 4.09
CA LEU A 29 -0.23 11.49 4.67
C LEU A 29 0.59 12.50 3.82
N GLY A 30 -0.06 13.29 2.97
CA GLY A 30 0.57 14.36 2.19
C GLY A 30 1.38 13.87 0.98
N GLY A 31 1.11 12.67 0.48
CA GLY A 31 1.68 12.20 -0.78
C GLY A 31 1.28 13.08 -1.96
N HIS A 32 2.18 13.23 -2.94
CA HIS A 32 1.93 14.05 -4.12
C HIS A 32 1.02 13.29 -5.12
N PRO A 33 -0.17 13.80 -5.50
CA PRO A 33 -1.15 12.99 -6.23
C PRO A 33 -0.73 12.56 -7.64
N PRO A 34 -0.17 13.43 -8.50
CA PRO A 34 0.25 13.02 -9.83
C PRO A 34 1.76 12.70 -9.94
N ASP A 35 2.50 12.55 -8.84
CA ASP A 35 3.94 12.24 -8.94
C ASP A 35 4.14 10.77 -9.38
N PRO A 36 4.76 10.51 -10.55
CA PRO A 36 5.03 9.14 -11.00
C PRO A 36 5.92 8.34 -10.05
N LYS A 37 6.69 9.00 -9.17
CA LYS A 37 7.48 8.32 -8.12
C LYS A 37 6.63 7.90 -6.93
N ASN A 38 5.47 8.54 -6.76
CA ASN A 38 4.50 8.19 -5.73
C ASN A 38 3.42 7.24 -6.25
N LEU A 39 3.38 6.94 -7.56
CA LEU A 39 2.39 6.04 -8.15
C LEU A 39 3.00 4.68 -8.46
N TRP A 40 2.33 3.60 -8.03
CA TRP A 40 2.79 2.25 -8.34
C TRP A 40 1.64 1.22 -8.40
N PRO A 41 1.80 0.14 -9.19
CA PRO A 41 0.92 -1.03 -9.11
C PRO A 41 1.12 -1.77 -7.79
N GLU A 42 0.13 -1.67 -6.92
CA GLU A 42 0.03 -2.39 -5.64
C GLU A 42 -0.82 -3.65 -5.84
N MET A 43 -0.35 -4.81 -5.38
CA MET A 43 -1.14 -6.05 -5.50
C MET A 43 -2.26 -6.10 -4.46
N TRP A 44 -3.45 -6.53 -4.86
CA TRP A 44 -4.54 -6.87 -3.96
C TRP A 44 -4.21 -8.08 -3.05
N GLY A 45 -3.34 -8.98 -3.53
CA GLY A 45 -2.88 -10.18 -2.83
C GLY A 45 -1.36 -10.33 -2.86
N THR A 46 -0.87 -11.55 -3.02
CA THR A 46 0.57 -11.83 -3.18
C THR A 46 0.85 -12.48 -4.54
N PRO A 47 2.10 -12.53 -5.01
CA PRO A 47 2.44 -13.23 -6.25
C PRO A 47 1.98 -14.70 -6.31
N ASN A 48 1.95 -15.39 -5.15
CA ASN A 48 1.54 -16.79 -5.07
C ASN A 48 0.03 -16.97 -4.84
N GLN A 49 -0.66 -15.92 -4.41
CA GLN A 49 -2.09 -15.90 -4.12
C GLN A 49 -2.66 -14.56 -4.57
N PRO A 50 -2.79 -14.33 -5.89
CA PRO A 50 -3.33 -13.10 -6.41
C PRO A 50 -4.80 -12.97 -6.00
N LEU A 51 -5.20 -11.76 -5.66
CA LEU A 51 -6.58 -11.40 -5.36
C LEU A 51 -7.02 -10.33 -6.35
N SER A 52 -8.31 -10.06 -6.44
CA SER A 52 -8.83 -8.90 -7.17
C SER A 52 -9.45 -7.90 -6.22
N SER A 53 -9.83 -6.73 -6.71
CA SER A 53 -10.57 -5.71 -5.96
C SER A 53 -11.87 -6.23 -5.30
N HIS A 54 -12.39 -7.37 -5.74
CA HIS A 54 -13.60 -8.00 -5.23
C HIS A 54 -13.34 -9.04 -4.11
N GLY A 55 -12.08 -9.38 -3.82
CA GLY A 55 -11.71 -10.27 -2.72
C GLY A 55 -11.96 -11.77 -2.98
N PRO A 56 -12.07 -12.59 -1.91
CA PRO A 56 -11.95 -12.23 -0.50
C PRO A 56 -10.53 -11.73 -0.15
N PHE A 57 -10.39 -10.95 0.93
CA PHE A 57 -9.09 -10.47 1.45
C PHE A 57 -8.80 -11.12 2.81
N PRO A 58 -8.25 -12.35 2.85
CA PRO A 58 -7.94 -13.01 4.11
C PRO A 58 -6.88 -12.21 4.88
N ALA A 59 -7.01 -12.12 6.20
CA ALA A 59 -6.06 -11.37 7.04
C ALA A 59 -4.61 -11.90 6.95
N SER A 60 -4.43 -13.16 6.55
CA SER A 60 -3.13 -13.79 6.32
C SER A 60 -2.46 -13.35 5.02
N ILE A 61 -3.19 -12.71 4.10
CA ILE A 61 -2.68 -12.25 2.81
C ILE A 61 -2.35 -10.76 2.91
N ILE A 62 -1.08 -10.45 2.70
CA ILE A 62 -0.56 -9.09 2.78
C ILE A 62 -0.51 -8.50 1.37
N GLY A 63 -1.16 -7.35 1.21
CA GLY A 63 -1.32 -6.63 -0.05
C GLY A 63 -2.00 -5.29 0.23
N ALA A 64 -2.66 -4.72 -0.77
CA ALA A 64 -3.19 -3.36 -0.70
C ALA A 64 -4.13 -3.12 0.50
N LYS A 65 -5.03 -4.05 0.82
CA LYS A 65 -5.90 -3.96 2.02
C LYS A 65 -5.16 -3.99 3.35
N SER A 66 -3.96 -4.57 3.39
CA SER A 66 -3.11 -4.51 4.58
C SER A 66 -2.44 -3.14 4.69
N LYS A 67 -1.97 -2.57 3.57
CA LYS A 67 -1.42 -1.22 3.52
C LYS A 67 -2.47 -0.15 3.87
N ASP A 68 -3.70 -0.26 3.38
CA ASP A 68 -4.83 0.61 3.78
C ASP A 68 -4.95 0.72 5.31
N LYS A 69 -4.78 -0.39 6.03
CA LYS A 69 -4.85 -0.40 7.49
C LYS A 69 -3.68 0.36 8.12
N VAL A 70 -2.47 0.25 7.54
CA VAL A 70 -1.29 1.02 7.97
C VAL A 70 -1.51 2.51 7.76
N GLU A 71 -2.00 2.91 6.57
CA GLU A 71 -2.29 4.31 6.25
C GLU A 71 -3.30 4.92 7.22
N ASN A 72 -4.39 4.20 7.49
CA ASN A 72 -5.41 4.63 8.45
C ASN A 72 -4.84 4.77 9.87
N ALA A 73 -4.00 3.83 10.32
CA ALA A 73 -3.38 3.87 11.64
C ALA A 73 -2.39 5.05 11.78
N LEU A 74 -1.56 5.27 10.76
CA LEU A 74 -0.62 6.39 10.70
C LEU A 74 -1.35 7.73 10.65
N LYS A 75 -2.37 7.86 9.79
CA LYS A 75 -3.25 9.04 9.74
C LYS A 75 -3.84 9.33 11.12
N ALA A 76 -4.43 8.31 11.77
CA ALA A 76 -5.03 8.49 13.09
C ALA A 76 -4.00 8.98 14.12
N SER A 77 -2.78 8.45 14.09
CA SER A 77 -1.69 8.88 14.96
C SER A 77 -1.25 10.33 14.70
N VAL A 78 -1.21 10.75 13.43
CA VAL A 78 -0.95 12.15 13.04
C VAL A 78 -2.06 13.07 13.53
N CYS A 79 -3.33 12.70 13.31
CA CYS A 79 -4.48 13.48 13.79
C CYS A 79 -4.51 13.59 15.32
N ALA A 80 -4.11 12.53 16.03
CA ALA A 80 -4.00 12.50 17.48
C ALA A 80 -2.76 13.24 18.02
N ARG A 81 -1.86 13.71 17.14
CA ARG A 81 -0.57 14.34 17.49
C ARG A 81 0.37 13.43 18.28
N THR A 82 0.20 12.11 18.16
CA THR A 82 1.09 11.11 18.76
C THR A 82 2.25 10.72 17.85
N LEU A 83 2.16 11.08 16.56
CA LEU A 83 3.18 10.91 15.54
C LEU A 83 3.21 12.16 14.67
N THR A 84 4.40 12.63 14.26
CA THR A 84 4.49 13.73 13.29
C THR A 84 4.15 13.24 11.88
N LEU A 85 3.73 14.17 11.00
CA LEU A 85 3.51 13.86 9.59
C LEU A 85 4.77 13.27 8.94
N HIS A 86 5.94 13.84 9.24
CA HIS A 86 7.22 13.39 8.71
C HIS A 86 7.55 11.96 9.16
N GLU A 87 7.35 11.61 10.43
CA GLU A 87 7.56 10.25 10.92
C GLU A 87 6.59 9.24 10.28
N ALA A 88 5.32 9.63 10.07
CA ALA A 88 4.35 8.80 9.38
C ALA A 88 4.78 8.53 7.92
N GLN A 89 5.22 9.57 7.20
CA GLN A 89 5.74 9.46 5.84
C GLN A 89 6.99 8.56 5.78
N GLN A 90 7.93 8.72 6.71
CA GLN A 90 9.11 7.87 6.79
C GLN A 90 8.73 6.41 7.07
N THR A 91 7.79 6.17 7.98
CA THR A 91 7.33 4.82 8.36
C THR A 91 6.75 4.07 7.16
N ILE A 92 5.82 4.69 6.44
CA ILE A 92 5.18 4.04 5.29
C ILE A 92 6.16 3.85 4.12
N ALA A 93 7.06 4.81 3.90
CA ALA A 93 8.02 4.78 2.80
C ALA A 93 9.19 3.79 3.02
N THR A 94 9.50 3.42 4.27
CA THR A 94 10.63 2.52 4.57
C THR A 94 10.20 1.07 4.72
N ASP A 95 9.23 0.79 5.59
CA ASP A 95 8.80 -0.59 5.86
C ASP A 95 7.39 -0.61 6.46
N TRP A 96 6.39 -0.28 5.65
CA TRP A 96 4.99 -0.38 6.06
C TRP A 96 4.60 -1.82 6.44
N PHE A 97 5.26 -2.84 5.86
CA PHE A 97 5.02 -4.24 6.19
C PHE A 97 5.41 -4.56 7.63
N LYS A 98 6.58 -4.09 8.08
CA LYS A 98 7.00 -4.17 9.48
C LYS A 98 5.99 -3.49 10.40
N TYR A 99 5.51 -2.31 10.03
CA TYR A 99 4.47 -1.63 10.83
C TYR A 99 3.19 -2.46 10.90
N TYR A 100 2.71 -3.01 9.77
CA TYR A 100 1.53 -3.86 9.73
C TYR A 100 1.68 -5.08 10.66
N ARG A 101 2.81 -5.77 10.58
CA ARG A 101 3.08 -6.94 11.43
C ARG A 101 3.12 -6.58 12.92
N ASP A 102 3.82 -5.49 13.27
CA ASP A 102 4.09 -5.16 14.67
C ASP A 102 2.90 -4.48 15.37
N HIS A 103 2.02 -3.80 14.61
CA HIS A 103 0.95 -2.96 15.17
C HIS A 103 -0.48 -3.39 14.78
N ILE A 104 -0.67 -4.12 13.68
CA ILE A 104 -2.00 -4.40 13.09
C ILE A 104 -2.36 -5.88 13.09
N LEU A 105 -1.43 -6.78 12.74
CA LEU A 105 -1.67 -8.22 12.53
C LEU A 105 -1.91 -9.04 13.83
N LYS A 106 -1.99 -8.40 14.99
CA LYS A 106 -2.02 -9.06 16.32
C LYS A 106 -3.00 -10.24 16.43
#